data_AF-A0A7W5TF65-F1
#
_entry.id   AF-A0A7W5TF65-F1
#
_cell.length_a   1.000
_cell.length_b   1.000
_cell.length_c   1.000
_cell.angle_alpha   90.00
_cell.angle_beta   90.00
_cell.angle_gamma   90.00
#
_symmetry.space_group_name_H-M   'P 1'
#
loop_
_entity.id
_entity.type
_entity.pdbx_description
1 polymer ?
#
loop_
_entity_poly.entity_id
_entity_poly.type
_entity_poly.pdbx_seq_one_letter_code
_entity_poly.pdbx_strand_id
1 'polypeptide(L)'
;MLRRRDGGQAGPAFFGRIKEGVPEIGVVDLAEGFRAGSFSGDDIGGQAESDPQDRINAFRIAAEAARQVSAQYAAEKNAGSARHYEELAKTLELQTD
;
A
#
# COMPACT_ATOMS: atom_id res chain seq x y z
N MET A 1 3.12 -2.24 -6.30
CA MET A 1 3.46 -0.95 -5.65
C MET A 1 3.67 0.10 -6.72
N LEU A 2 3.00 1.23 -6.60
CA LEU A 2 3.32 2.43 -7.37
C LEU A 2 3.92 3.46 -6.43
N ARG A 3 5.10 3.98 -6.77
CA ARG A 3 5.72 5.06 -6.00
C ARG A 3 5.78 6.30 -6.87
N ARG A 4 5.10 7.36 -6.48
CA ARG A 4 5.22 8.63 -7.17
C ARG A 4 6.62 9.19 -6.88
N ARG A 5 7.33 9.63 -7.92
CA ARG A 5 8.67 10.20 -7.81
C ARG A 5 8.65 11.63 -8.34
N ASP A 6 8.33 12.58 -7.47
CA ASP A 6 8.45 14.01 -7.78
C ASP A 6 9.90 14.45 -7.50
N GLY A 7 10.66 14.72 -8.55
CA GLY A 7 11.89 15.52 -8.47
C GLY A 7 13.01 15.02 -7.55
N GLY A 8 13.11 13.71 -7.30
CA GLY A 8 14.17 13.11 -6.45
C GLY A 8 13.76 12.83 -5.00
N GLN A 9 12.56 13.28 -4.60
CA GLN A 9 11.99 12.95 -3.31
C GLN A 9 11.11 11.70 -3.44
N ALA A 10 11.23 10.78 -2.49
CA ALA A 10 10.34 9.64 -2.40
C ALA A 10 8.92 10.16 -2.09
N GLY A 11 8.08 10.24 -3.12
CA GLY A 11 6.67 10.59 -2.95
C GLY A 11 5.88 9.42 -2.34
N PRO A 12 4.57 9.64 -2.13
CA PRO A 12 3.71 8.67 -1.50
C PRO A 12 3.72 7.33 -2.25
N ALA A 13 3.73 6.25 -1.48
CA ALA A 13 3.77 4.90 -2.00
C ALA A 13 2.40 4.25 -1.88
N PHE A 14 1.88 3.79 -3.01
CA PHE A 14 0.65 3.01 -3.06
C PHE A 14 0.95 1.51 -3.01
N PHE A 15 0.31 0.85 -2.05
CA PHE A 15 0.32 -0.59 -1.83
C PHE A 15 -1.10 -1.10 -1.95
N GLY A 16 -1.40 -1.82 -3.01
CA GLY A 16 -2.76 -2.29 -3.22
C GLY A 16 -2.94 -2.97 -4.55
N ARG A 17 -4.20 -3.28 -4.83
CA ARG A 17 -4.61 -3.89 -6.08
C ARG A 17 -4.90 -2.81 -7.12
N ILE A 18 -4.34 -3.00 -8.31
CA ILE A 18 -4.64 -2.20 -9.50
C ILE A 18 -5.45 -3.09 -10.43
N LYS A 19 -6.56 -2.55 -10.94
CA LYS A 19 -7.40 -3.20 -11.93
C LYS A 19 -7.57 -2.25 -13.11
N GLU A 20 -7.24 -2.73 -14.30
CA GLU A 20 -7.37 -1.93 -15.54
C GLU A 20 -6.61 -0.59 -15.50
N GLY A 21 -5.49 -0.54 -14.77
CA GLY A 21 -4.68 0.68 -14.61
C GLY A 21 -5.20 1.66 -13.56
N VAL A 22 -6.33 1.36 -12.91
CA VAL A 22 -6.92 2.17 -11.84
C VAL A 22 -6.70 1.46 -10.49
N PRO A 23 -6.25 2.15 -9.43
CA PRO A 23 -6.26 1.60 -8.08
C PRO A 23 -7.70 1.17 -7.73
N GLU A 24 -7.90 -0.09 -7.31
CA GLU A 24 -9.22 -0.58 -6.88
C GLU A 24 -9.36 -0.41 -5.37
N ILE A 25 -8.36 -0.86 -4.62
CA ILE A 25 -8.33 -0.86 -3.16
C ILE A 25 -6.90 -0.99 -2.66
N GLY A 26 -6.57 -0.28 -1.59
CA GLY A 26 -5.27 -0.42 -0.94
C GLY A 26 -4.94 0.71 0.02
N VAL A 27 -3.66 0.85 0.30
CA VAL A 27 -3.09 1.82 1.24
C VAL A 27 -2.14 2.76 0.51
N VAL A 28 -2.29 4.04 0.78
CA VAL A 28 -1.32 5.07 0.41
C VAL A 28 -0.53 5.46 1.66
N ASP A 29 0.77 5.24 1.61
CA ASP A 29 1.75 5.78 2.54
C ASP A 29 1.96 7.27 2.22
N LEU A 30 1.40 8.13 3.08
CA LEU A 30 1.58 9.58 3.05
C LEU A 30 2.59 9.97 4.14
N ALA A 31 3.23 11.13 3.99
CA ALA A 31 4.19 11.62 4.99
C ALA A 31 3.58 11.81 6.40
N GLU A 32 2.25 11.96 6.47
CA GLU A 32 1.45 12.16 7.68
C GLU A 32 0.78 10.88 8.20
N GLY A 33 0.95 9.74 7.52
CA GLY A 33 0.39 8.45 7.92
C GLY A 33 -0.16 7.63 6.76
N PHE A 34 -1.01 6.64 7.07
CA PHE A 34 -1.58 5.74 6.07
C PHE A 34 -3.04 6.09 5.79
N ARG A 35 -3.38 6.20 4.51
CA ARG A 35 -4.78 6.25 4.06
C ARG A 35 -5.12 4.91 3.44
N ALA A 36 -6.13 4.23 3.98
CA ALA A 36 -6.55 2.90 3.55
C ALA A 36 -8.01 2.93 3.09
N GLY A 37 -8.31 2.28 1.97
CA GLY A 37 -9.68 2.10 1.50
C GLY A 37 -9.76 1.80 0.01
N SER A 38 -11.00 1.69 -0.45
CA SER A 38 -11.34 1.57 -1.86
C SER A 38 -11.16 2.91 -2.56
N PHE A 39 -10.70 2.86 -3.80
CA PHE A 39 -10.48 4.04 -4.63
C PHE A 39 -11.71 4.22 -5.54
N SER A 40 -12.33 5.38 -5.44
CA SER A 40 -13.43 5.78 -6.31
C SER A 40 -12.99 7.02 -7.07
N GLY A 41 -12.56 6.84 -8.33
CA GLY A 41 -11.97 7.92 -9.13
C GLY A 41 -10.53 8.22 -8.72
N ASP A 42 -10.23 9.48 -8.39
CA ASP A 42 -8.88 9.97 -8.06
C ASP A 42 -8.59 9.99 -6.54
N ASP A 43 -9.60 9.73 -5.70
CA ASP A 43 -9.48 9.84 -4.24
C ASP A 43 -9.67 8.48 -3.54
N ILE A 44 -8.87 8.26 -2.50
CA ILE A 44 -8.93 7.08 -1.64
C ILE A 44 -9.84 7.36 -0.45
N GLY A 45 -10.92 6.57 -0.33
CA GLY A 45 -11.92 6.78 0.73
C GLY A 45 -12.81 8.01 0.51
N GLY A 46 -12.95 8.47 -0.73
CA GLY A 46 -13.73 9.65 -1.13
C GLY A 46 -15.27 9.48 -1.07
N GLN A 47 -15.80 8.35 -0.61
CA GLN A 47 -17.22 8.20 -0.34
C GLN A 47 -17.39 7.88 1.15
N ALA A 48 -17.92 8.87 1.86
CA ALA A 48 -18.57 8.83 3.17
C ALA A 48 -18.37 7.51 3.93
N GLU A 49 -17.45 7.50 4.91
CA GLU A 49 -17.22 6.36 5.80
C GLU A 49 -16.98 5.06 5.02
N SER A 50 -15.79 4.89 4.44
CA SER A 50 -15.33 3.57 3.99
C SER A 50 -15.66 2.55 5.07
N ASP A 51 -16.50 1.57 4.69
CA ASP A 51 -16.90 0.47 5.56
C ASP A 51 -15.68 -0.01 6.34
N PRO A 52 -15.77 -0.24 7.66
CA PRO A 52 -14.66 -0.76 8.44
C PRO A 52 -14.05 -2.02 7.79
N GLN A 53 -14.88 -2.81 7.12
CA GLN A 53 -14.47 -3.98 6.33
C GLN A 53 -13.65 -3.62 5.08
N ASP A 54 -13.96 -2.54 4.36
CA ASP A 54 -13.16 -2.05 3.24
C ASP A 54 -11.78 -1.57 3.70
N ARG A 55 -11.68 -0.90 4.85
CA ARG A 55 -10.39 -0.55 5.45
C ARG A 55 -9.55 -1.78 5.79
N ILE A 56 -10.15 -2.76 6.46
CA ILE A 56 -9.50 -4.04 6.81
C ILE A 56 -9.02 -4.74 5.52
N ASN A 57 -9.88 -4.84 4.51
CA ASN A 57 -9.50 -5.42 3.22
C ASN A 57 -8.38 -4.65 2.53
N ALA A 58 -8.39 -3.31 2.59
CA ALA A 58 -7.34 -2.48 2.04
C ALA A 58 -5.98 -2.71 2.72
N PHE A 59 -5.95 -2.78 4.05
CA PHE A 59 -4.73 -3.09 4.80
C PHE A 59 -4.22 -4.50 4.50
N ARG A 60 -5.11 -5.49 4.44
CA ARG A 60 -4.75 -6.86 4.05
C ARG A 60 -4.11 -6.92 2.66
N ILE A 61 -4.76 -6.31 1.66
CA ILE A 61 -4.26 -6.29 0.28
C ILE A 61 -2.94 -5.52 0.19
N ALA A 62 -2.79 -4.44 0.96
CA ALA A 62 -1.55 -3.68 1.03
C ALA A 62 -0.41 -4.49 1.67
N ALA A 63 -0.68 -5.26 2.73
CA ALA A 63 0.28 -6.16 3.36
C ALA A 63 0.74 -7.24 2.38
N GLU A 64 -0.19 -7.85 1.63
CA GLU A 64 0.13 -8.81 0.58
C GLU A 64 1.01 -8.18 -0.52
N ALA A 65 0.66 -6.98 -0.98
CA ALA A 65 1.45 -6.25 -1.97
C ALA A 65 2.86 -5.91 -1.45
N ALA A 66 2.99 -5.50 -0.19
CA ALA A 66 4.28 -5.22 0.45
C ALA A 66 5.13 -6.50 0.59
N ARG A 67 4.54 -7.65 0.94
CA ARG A 67 5.26 -8.94 0.93
C ARG A 67 5.74 -9.34 -0.46
N GLN A 68 4.94 -9.14 -1.50
CA GLN A 68 5.37 -9.40 -2.88
C GLN A 68 6.56 -8.52 -3.26
N VAL A 69 6.55 -7.25 -2.88
CA VAL A 69 7.67 -6.33 -3.11
C VAL A 69 8.91 -6.75 -2.31
N SER A 70 8.74 -7.17 -1.06
CA SER A 70 9.84 -7.73 -0.28
C SER A 70 10.48 -8.95 -0.97
N ALA A 71 9.65 -9.90 -1.41
CA ALA A 71 10.10 -11.09 -2.13
C ALA A 71 10.83 -10.74 -3.44
N GLN A 72 10.33 -9.74 -4.16
CA GLN A 72 10.97 -9.21 -5.37
C GLN A 72 12.36 -8.63 -5.06
N TYR A 73 12.48 -7.78 -4.03
CA TYR A 73 13.78 -7.24 -3.60
C TYR A 73 14.73 -8.32 -3.06
N ALA A 74 14.21 -9.35 -2.41
CA ALA A 74 15.00 -10.49 -1.96
C ALA A 74 15.56 -11.28 -3.16
N ALA A 75 14.76 -11.48 -4.22
CA ALA A 75 15.21 -12.07 -5.47
C ALA A 75 16.28 -11.21 -6.18
N GLU A 76 16.19 -9.89 -6.06
CA GLU A 76 17.18 -8.92 -6.56
C GLU A 76 18.43 -8.79 -5.66
N LYS A 77 18.57 -9.65 -4.63
CA LYS A 77 19.65 -9.63 -3.63
C LYS A 77 19.75 -8.30 -2.84
N ASN A 78 18.66 -7.54 -2.78
CA ASN A 78 18.56 -6.31 -2.00
C ASN A 78 17.92 -6.59 -0.64
N ALA A 79 18.70 -7.18 0.26
CA ALA A 79 18.23 -7.58 1.59
C ALA A 79 17.75 -6.40 2.46
N GLY A 80 18.30 -5.19 2.25
CA GLY A 80 17.88 -3.98 2.97
C GLY A 80 16.46 -3.57 2.62
N SER A 81 16.14 -3.52 1.32
CA SER A 81 14.79 -3.20 0.85
C SER A 81 13.80 -4.32 1.18
N ALA A 82 14.21 -5.59 1.02
CA ALA A 82 13.37 -6.74 1.36
C ALA A 82 12.89 -6.67 2.83
N ARG A 83 13.82 -6.48 3.79
CA ARG A 83 13.45 -6.32 5.20
C ARG A 83 12.55 -5.12 5.43
N HIS A 84 12.80 -3.98 4.77
CA HIS A 84 11.98 -2.79 4.91
C HIS A 84 10.52 -3.04 4.51
N TYR A 85 10.28 -3.66 3.34
CA TYR A 85 8.92 -3.96 2.88
C TYR A 85 8.28 -5.12 3.64
N GLU A 86 9.05 -6.06 4.18
CA GLU A 86 8.53 -7.10 5.06
C GLU A 86 8.03 -6.54 6.40
N GLU A 87 8.79 -5.65 7.02
CA GLU A 87 8.36 -4.95 8.23
C GLU A 87 7.13 -4.09 7.96
N LEU A 88 7.10 -3.39 6.82
CA LEU A 88 5.93 -2.64 6.39
C LEU A 88 4.69 -3.54 6.24
N ALA A 89 4.84 -4.72 5.64
CA ALA A 89 3.74 -5.67 5.51
C ALA A 89 3.18 -6.12 6.85
N LYS A 90 4.05 -6.37 7.85
CA LYS A 90 3.61 -6.72 9.21
C LYS A 90 2.88 -5.56 9.87
N THR A 91 3.38 -4.33 9.72
CA THR A 91 2.70 -3.14 10.26
C THR A 91 1.31 -2.97 9.65
N LEU A 92 1.17 -3.19 8.35
CA LEU A 92 -0.13 -3.12 7.66
C LEU A 92 -1.06 -4.25 8.12
N GLU A 93 -0.55 -5.47 8.30
CA GLU A 93 -1.33 -6.61 8.82
C GLU A 93 -1.83 -6.35 10.25
N LEU A 94 -1.04 -5.70 11.11
CA LEU A 94 -1.45 -5.28 12.46
C LEU A 94 -2.57 -4.24 12.48
N GLN A 95 -2.77 -3.47 11.40
CA GLN A 95 -3.91 -2.54 11.27
C GLN A 95 -5.21 -3.26 10.87
N THR A 96 -5.15 -4.58 10.67
CA THR A 96 -6.26 -5.41 10.19
C THR A 96 -6.90 -6.23 11.32
N ASP A 97 -6.25 -6.29 12.50
CA ASP A 97 -6.67 -7.02 13.70
C ASP A 97 -7.60 -6.20 14.60
#